data_AF-A0A9P0IDU4-F1
#
_entry.id   AF-A0A9P0IDU4-F1
#
_cell.length_a   1.000
_cell.length_b   1.000
_cell.length_c   1.000
_cell.angle_alpha   90.00
_cell.angle_beta   90.00
_cell.angle_gamma   90.00
#
_symmetry.space_group_name_H-M   'P 1'
#
loop_
_entity.id
_entity.type
_entity.pdbx_description
1 polymer ?
#
loop_
_entity_poly.entity_id
_entity_poly.type
_entity_poly.pdbx_seq_one_letter_code
_entity_poly.pdbx_strand_id
1 'polypeptide(L)'
;MYSNWRIKELKDKFRKRGASSHGKKADLVERLELYDQNFNFDRPDKADNEDPKMQLPLSETYRDINSNTILPPLDKNHDQTLFMLVSIVT
;
A
#
# COMPACT_ATOMS: atom_id res chain seq x y z
N MET A 1 17.27 8.52 18.29
CA MET A 1 16.74 9.89 18.17
C MET A 1 17.79 10.79 17.57
N TYR A 2 17.51 11.28 16.36
CA TYR A 2 18.47 12.03 15.54
C TYR A 2 18.61 13.52 15.96
N SER A 3 17.86 13.96 16.97
CA SER A 3 17.79 15.35 17.46
C SER A 3 19.14 15.95 17.90
N ASN A 4 20.04 15.14 18.44
CA ASN A 4 21.35 15.59 18.93
C ASN A 4 22.42 15.69 17.83
N TRP A 5 22.13 15.27 16.60
CA TRP A 5 23.10 15.30 15.52
C TRP A 5 23.24 16.70 14.89
N ARG A 6 24.45 16.99 14.40
CA ARG A 6 24.69 18.18 13.58
C ARG A 6 24.12 17.97 12.19
N ILE A 7 23.76 19.08 11.54
CA ILE A 7 23.22 19.08 10.16
C ILE A 7 24.20 18.38 9.19
N LYS A 8 25.51 18.50 9.41
CA LYS A 8 26.53 17.81 8.60
C LYS A 8 26.37 16.28 8.66
N GLU A 9 26.17 15.73 9.86
CA GLU A 9 26.03 14.28 10.10
C GLU A 9 24.71 13.75 9.53
N LEU A 10 23.62 14.50 9.71
CA LEU A 10 22.31 14.19 9.12
C LEU A 10 22.43 14.12 7.58
N LYS A 11 23.07 15.13 6.96
CA LYS A 11 23.28 15.18 5.51
C LYS A 11 24.16 14.06 4.99
N ASP A 12 25.22 13.68 5.71
CA ASP A 12 26.06 12.54 5.32
C ASP A 12 25.28 11.22 5.34
N LYS A 13 24.37 11.04 6.29
CA LYS A 13 23.49 9.86 6.35
C LYS A 13 22.46 9.85 5.22
N PHE A 14 21.86 10.99 4.89
CA PHE A 14 21.02 11.12 3.69
C PHE A 14 21.78 10.80 2.42
N ARG A 15 23.04 11.28 2.29
CA ARG A 15 23.89 11.01 1.13
C ARG A 15 24.23 9.53 0.98
N LYS A 16 24.53 8.85 2.10
CA LYS A 16 24.77 7.39 2.10
C LYS A 16 23.54 6.59 1.71
N ARG A 17 22.34 7.08 2.03
CA ARG A 17 21.05 6.42 1.76
C ARG A 17 20.42 6.82 0.43
N GLY A 18 21.06 7.69 -0.35
CA GLY A 18 20.52 8.21 -1.61
C GLY A 18 19.25 9.05 -1.45
N ALA A 19 18.96 9.56 -0.25
CA ALA A 19 17.72 10.26 0.06
C ALA A 19 17.90 11.80 0.08
N SER A 20 16.81 12.53 -0.14
CA SER A 20 16.86 13.99 -0.26
C SER A 20 17.26 14.67 1.05
N SER A 21 18.36 15.43 1.00
CA SER A 21 18.96 16.16 2.13
C SER A 21 18.57 17.65 2.19
N HIS A 22 17.52 18.02 1.45
CA HIS A 22 17.02 19.39 1.37
C HIS A 22 15.97 19.64 2.46
N GLY A 23 16.10 20.75 3.22
CA GLY A 23 15.13 21.13 4.25
C GLY A 23 15.75 21.73 5.52
N LYS A 24 14.87 22.01 6.50
CA LYS A 24 15.24 22.48 7.86
C LYS A 24 15.74 21.31 8.72
N LYS A 25 16.49 21.58 9.79
CA LYS A 25 17.02 20.54 10.69
C LYS A 25 15.91 19.62 11.24
N ALA A 26 14.77 20.18 11.63
CA ALA A 26 13.65 19.41 12.18
C ALA A 26 13.08 18.40 11.17
N ASP A 27 12.84 18.83 9.93
CA ASP A 27 12.37 17.98 8.82
C ASP A 27 13.40 16.88 8.49
N LEU A 28 14.69 17.19 8.51
CA LEU A 28 15.76 16.18 8.33
C LEU A 28 15.77 15.11 9.42
N VAL A 29 15.50 15.48 10.67
CA VAL A 29 15.44 14.55 11.81
C VAL A 29 14.21 13.66 11.71
N GLU A 30 13.03 14.26 11.56
CA GLU A 30 11.76 13.54 11.39
C GLU A 30 11.84 12.56 10.23
N ARG A 31 12.35 13.03 9.08
CA ARG A 31 12.56 12.19 7.91
C ARG A 31 13.49 11.02 8.24
N LEU A 32 14.64 11.22 8.88
CA LEU A 32 15.52 10.09 9.25
C LEU A 32 14.85 9.08 10.18
N GLU A 33 14.02 9.53 11.12
CA GLU A 33 13.26 8.63 12.00
C GLU A 33 12.22 7.81 11.21
N LEU A 34 11.49 8.45 10.30
CA LEU A 34 10.57 7.76 9.40
C LEU A 34 11.29 6.77 8.47
N TYR A 35 12.46 7.15 7.96
CA TYR A 35 13.29 6.29 7.13
C TYR A 35 13.80 5.08 7.90
N ASP A 36 14.17 5.22 9.18
CA ASP A 36 14.57 4.08 10.01
C ASP A 36 13.42 3.18 10.41
N GLN A 37 12.23 3.74 10.67
CA GLN A 37 11.02 2.95 10.93
C GLN A 37 10.54 2.20 9.68
N ASN A 38 10.72 2.81 8.51
CA ASN A 38 10.37 2.21 7.24
C ASN A 38 11.55 1.37 6.73
N PHE A 39 11.70 0.14 7.24
CA PHE A 39 12.75 -0.83 6.87
C PHE A 39 12.72 -1.32 5.40
N ASN A 40 12.02 -0.63 4.50
CA ASN A 40 11.74 -1.13 3.15
C ASN A 40 12.70 -0.63 2.06
N PHE A 41 13.76 0.10 2.40
CA PHE A 41 14.64 0.76 1.41
C PHE A 41 15.71 -0.13 0.77
N ASP A 42 16.08 -1.25 1.42
CA ASP A 42 17.03 -2.23 0.87
C ASP A 42 16.34 -3.44 0.26
N ARG A 43 15.01 -3.40 0.07
CA ARG A 43 14.44 -4.30 -0.94
C ARG A 43 14.94 -3.73 -2.26
N PRO A 44 15.78 -4.45 -3.03
CA PRO A 44 15.81 -4.17 -4.44
C PRO A 44 14.35 -4.29 -4.84
N ASP A 45 13.75 -3.19 -5.29
CA ASP A 45 12.60 -3.27 -6.15
C ASP A 45 13.07 -4.27 -7.20
N LYS A 46 12.59 -5.51 -7.10
CA LYS A 46 12.80 -6.48 -8.14
C LYS A 46 12.22 -5.76 -9.33
N ALA A 47 13.10 -5.27 -10.19
CA ALA A 47 12.74 -4.77 -11.50
C ALA A 47 12.30 -5.98 -12.35
N ASP A 48 11.38 -6.78 -11.80
CA ASP A 48 10.46 -7.56 -12.58
C ASP A 48 9.66 -6.45 -13.29
N ASN A 49 10.09 -6.17 -14.52
CA ASN A 49 9.42 -5.31 -15.48
C ASN A 49 8.09 -5.95 -15.89
N GLU A 50 7.28 -6.27 -14.89
CA GLU A 50 5.99 -6.91 -15.01
C GLU A 50 5.11 -6.02 -14.15
N ASP A 51 4.65 -4.91 -14.73
CA ASP A 51 3.53 -4.15 -14.17
C ASP A 51 2.52 -5.17 -13.66
N PRO A 52 2.07 -5.08 -12.39
CA PRO A 52 1.22 -6.10 -11.80
C PRO A 52 0.04 -6.34 -12.72
N LYS A 53 0.09 -7.47 -13.46
CA LYS A 53 -0.85 -7.73 -14.54
C LYS A 53 -2.17 -8.11 -13.89
N MET A 54 -3.03 -7.11 -13.74
CA MET A 54 -4.39 -7.30 -13.27
C MET A 54 -5.07 -8.32 -14.18
N GLN A 55 -5.32 -9.52 -13.66
CA GLN A 55 -6.06 -10.54 -14.38
C GLN A 55 -7.53 -10.11 -14.38
N LEU A 56 -7.94 -9.44 -15.45
CA LEU A 56 -9.34 -9.07 -15.67
C LEU A 56 -10.10 -10.33 -16.10
N PRO A 57 -11.27 -10.61 -15.51
CA PRO A 57 -12.11 -11.71 -15.98
C PRO A 57 -12.55 -11.46 -17.44
N LEU A 58 -12.84 -12.54 -18.17
CA LEU A 58 -13.33 -12.48 -19.55
C LEU A 58 -14.63 -11.67 -19.62
N SER A 59 -14.87 -10.99 -20.76
CA SER A 59 -16.07 -10.16 -21.00
C SER A 59 -17.38 -10.88 -20.66
N GLU A 60 -17.45 -12.17 -20.97
CA GLU A 60 -18.62 -13.04 -20.74
C GLU A 60 -18.91 -13.30 -19.25
N THR A 61 -17.99 -12.94 -18.34
CA THR A 61 -18.17 -13.10 -16.89
C THR A 61 -18.79 -11.85 -16.24
N TYR A 62 -18.85 -10.72 -16.95
CA TYR A 62 -19.52 -9.53 -16.44
C TYR A 62 -21.03 -9.72 -16.51
N ARG A 63 -21.71 -9.55 -15.37
CA ARG A 63 -23.17 -9.53 -15.31
C ARG A 63 -23.64 -8.13 -15.70
N ASP A 64 -24.26 -8.00 -16.87
CA ASP A 64 -24.83 -6.73 -17.31
C ASP A 64 -25.88 -6.25 -16.30
N ILE A 65 -25.70 -5.03 -15.80
CA ILE A 65 -26.71 -4.33 -15.00
C ILE A 65 -27.70 -3.67 -15.96
N ASN A 66 -28.42 -4.48 -16.74
CA ASN A 66 -29.56 -3.94 -17.47
C ASN A 66 -30.71 -3.71 -16.49
N SER A 67 -31.58 -2.75 -16.79
CA SER A 67 -32.69 -2.32 -15.93
C SER A 67 -33.72 -3.41 -15.60
N ASN A 68 -33.55 -4.63 -16.11
CA ASN A 68 -34.40 -5.79 -15.87
C ASN A 68 -33.74 -6.87 -14.99
N THR A 69 -32.63 -6.54 -14.33
CA THR A 69 -31.99 -7.46 -13.39
C THR A 69 -32.86 -7.58 -12.14
N ILE A 70 -33.59 -8.71 -12.00
CA ILE A 70 -34.29 -9.05 -10.76
C ILE A 70 -33.21 -9.20 -9.68
N LEU A 71 -33.12 -8.21 -8.80
CA LEU A 71 -32.27 -8.30 -7.61
C LEU A 71 -32.84 -9.44 -6.75
N PRO A 72 -31.99 -10.33 -6.21
CA PRO A 72 -32.46 -11.33 -5.27
C PRO A 72 -33.16 -10.61 -4.10
N PRO A 73 -34.32 -11.11 -3.64
CA PRO A 73 -35.03 -10.50 -2.53
C PRO A 73 -34.11 -10.50 -1.29
N LEU A 74 -33.82 -9.31 -0.78
CA LEU A 74 -33.09 -9.12 0.47
C LEU A 74 -34.03 -9.47 1.63
N ASP A 75 -34.02 -10.74 2.04
CA ASP A 75 -34.60 -11.15 3.32
C ASP A 75 -33.60 -10.88 4.45
N LYS A 76 -34.09 -10.48 5.63
CA LYS A 76 -33.27 -10.13 6.81
C LYS A 76 -32.39 -11.27 7.30
N ASN A 77 -32.64 -12.49 6.82
CA ASN A 77 -31.86 -13.69 7.09
C ASN A 77 -30.67 -13.88 6.12
N HIS A 78 -30.60 -13.12 5.03
CA HIS A 78 -29.59 -13.26 3.97
C HIS A 78 -28.20 -12.72 4.37
N ASP A 79 -28.14 -11.81 5.34
CA ASP A 79 -26.89 -11.19 5.82
C ASP A 79 -26.01 -12.19 6.61
N GLN A 80 -26.59 -13.23 7.20
CA GLN A 80 -25.84 -14.26 7.92
C GLN A 80 -25.13 -15.24 6.97
N THR A 81 -25.73 -15.51 5.81
CA THR A 81 -25.14 -16.41 4.79
C THR A 81 -23.94 -15.79 4.07
N LEU A 82 -23.93 -14.46 3.87
CA LEU A 82 -22.80 -13.75 3.27
C LEU A 82 -21.56 -13.76 4.17
N PHE A 83 -21.72 -13.66 5.49
CA PHE A 83 -20.61 -13.78 6.45
C PHE A 83 -20.02 -15.19 6.53
N MET A 84 -20.84 -16.23 6.33
CA MET A 84 -20.39 -17.62 6.39
C MET A 84 -19.57 -18.03 5.15
N LEU A 85 -19.94 -17.54 3.95
CA LEU A 85 -19.23 -17.86 2.71
C LEU A 85 -17.86 -17.17 2.60
N VAL A 86 -17.69 -15.98 3.19
CA VAL A 86 -16.38 -15.30 3.26
C VAL A 86 -15.44 -16.02 4.23
N SER A 87 -15.96 -16.66 5.28
CA SER A 87 -15.16 -17.39 6.28
C SER A 87 -14.70 -18.78 5.83
N ILE A 88 -15.29 -19.35 4.76
CA ILE A 88 -14.90 -20.66 4.20
C ILE A 88 -13.78 -20.49 3.14
N VAL A 89 -13.48 -19.25 2.71
CA VAL A 89 -12.39 -18.92 1.78
C VAL A 89 -11.27 -18.18 2.54
N THR A 90 -10.84 -18.74 3.66
CA THR A 90 -9.58 -18.43 4.35
C THR A 90 -9.02 -19.72 4.92
#